data_AF-A0AAU8JN97-F1
#
_entry.id   AF-A0AAU8JN97-F1
#
_cell.length_a   1.000
_cell.length_b   1.000
_cell.length_c   1.000
_cell.angle_alpha   90.00
_cell.angle_beta   90.00
_cell.angle_gamma   90.00
#
_symmetry.space_group_name_H-M   'P 1'
#
loop_
_entity.id
_entity.type
_entity.pdbx_description
1 polymer ?
#
loop_
_entity_poly.entity_id
_entity_poly.type
_entity_poly.pdbx_seq_one_letter_code
_entity_poly.pdbx_strand_id
1 'polypeptide(L)'
;MPLTETQWSPTEEKIVKTAFDTAYRREVASMMAEVKRQAEAATSPDELWKLHDFLSARRHYLDGKYDSRDSMLIFVFAQLVKEGWLEIGELAGLSPDKIAKVKALTLV
;
A
#
# COMPACT_ATOMS: atom_id res chain seq x y z
N MET A 1 27.85 -3.77 10.10
CA MET A 1 27.84 -2.71 9.05
C MET A 1 26.57 -1.91 9.23
N PRO A 2 26.59 -0.56 9.32
CA PRO A 2 25.33 0.16 9.36
C PRO A 2 24.75 0.18 7.95
N LEU A 3 23.51 -0.28 7.82
CA LEU A 3 22.67 -0.04 6.65
C LEU A 3 22.64 1.48 6.48
N THR A 4 23.19 1.99 5.38
CA THR A 4 23.06 3.40 4.99
C THR A 4 21.59 3.77 5.08
N GLU A 5 21.22 4.55 6.09
CA GLU A 5 19.91 5.20 6.16
C GLU A 5 19.68 5.87 4.81
N THR A 6 18.68 5.41 4.09
CA THR A 6 18.23 6.08 2.87
C THR A 6 17.71 7.44 3.32
N GLN A 7 18.58 8.46 3.35
CA GLN A 7 18.14 9.82 3.61
C GLN A 7 17.22 10.22 2.46
N TRP A 8 15.98 10.55 2.82
CA TRP A 8 14.99 11.07 1.90
C TRP A 8 15.18 12.59 1.83
N SER A 9 15.36 13.13 0.63
CA SER A 9 15.37 14.58 0.48
C SER A 9 13.97 15.15 0.71
N PRO A 10 13.82 16.46 1.01
CA PRO A 10 12.51 17.09 1.16
C PRO A 10 11.60 16.95 -0.07
N THR A 11 12.19 16.85 -1.26
CA THR A 11 11.45 16.59 -2.51
C THR A 11 10.96 15.14 -2.55
N GLU A 12 11.80 14.18 -2.19
CA GLU A 12 11.43 12.78 -2.17
C GLU A 12 10.39 12.46 -1.09
N GLU A 13 10.46 13.10 0.08
CA GLU A 13 9.43 12.95 1.13
C GLU A 13 8.04 13.38 0.64
N LYS A 14 7.96 14.42 -0.20
CA LYS A 14 6.68 14.83 -0.82
C LYS A 14 6.16 13.77 -1.77
N ILE A 15 7.05 13.18 -2.56
CA ILE A 15 6.71 12.06 -3.46
C ILE A 15 6.24 10.87 -2.65
N VAL A 16 6.95 10.51 -1.57
CA VAL A 16 6.58 9.43 -0.66
C VAL A 16 5.17 9.64 -0.11
N LYS A 17 4.89 10.81 0.48
CA LYS A 17 3.56 11.13 1.02
C LYS A 17 2.46 11.05 -0.03
N THR A 18 2.74 11.54 -1.24
CA THR A 18 1.77 11.55 -2.35
C THR A 18 1.49 10.12 -2.83
N ALA A 19 2.53 9.30 -3.00
CA ALA A 19 2.41 7.90 -3.41
C ALA A 19 1.65 7.08 -2.36
N PHE A 20 1.94 7.29 -1.07
CA PHE A 20 1.22 6.64 0.03
C PHE A 20 -0.26 7.00 0.05
N ASP A 21 -0.60 8.29 0.04
CA ASP A 21 -2.00 8.75 0.07
C ASP A 21 -2.77 8.25 -1.17
N THR A 22 -2.15 8.32 -2.35
CA THR A 22 -2.76 7.85 -3.60
C THR A 22 -3.05 6.35 -3.56
N ALA A 23 -2.07 5.54 -3.18
CA ALA A 23 -2.22 4.10 -3.12
C ALA A 23 -3.23 3.67 -2.03
N TYR A 24 -3.17 4.30 -0.85
CA TYR A 24 -4.13 4.06 0.23
C TYR A 24 -5.56 4.39 -0.20
N ARG A 25 -5.79 5.52 -0.86
CA ARG A 25 -7.12 5.89 -1.35
C ARG A 25 -7.65 4.90 -2.39
N ARG A 26 -6.81 4.43 -3.31
CA ARG A 26 -7.20 3.43 -4.32
C ARG A 26 -7.59 2.11 -3.66
N GLU A 27 -6.77 1.62 -2.74
CA GLU A 27 -7.02 0.36 -2.03
C GLU A 27 -8.28 0.44 -1.14
N VAL A 28 -8.43 1.52 -0.38
CA VAL A 28 -9.62 1.74 0.45
C VAL A 28 -10.88 1.91 -0.42
N ALA A 29 -10.81 2.62 -1.54
CA ALA A 29 -11.95 2.73 -2.46
C ALA A 29 -12.38 1.37 -3.01
N SER A 30 -11.42 0.51 -3.38
CA SER A 30 -11.70 -0.86 -3.80
C SER A 30 -12.32 -1.68 -2.67
N MET A 31 -11.80 -1.57 -1.45
CA MET A 31 -12.36 -2.24 -0.28
C MET A 31 -13.80 -1.77 0.01
N MET A 32 -14.05 -0.45 -0.07
CA MET A 32 -15.40 0.11 0.11
C MET A 32 -16.38 -0.41 -0.93
N ALA A 33 -15.98 -0.52 -2.19
CA ALA A 33 -16.82 -1.06 -3.25
C ALA A 33 -17.19 -2.54 -2.97
N GLU A 34 -16.22 -3.33 -2.53
CA GLU A 34 -16.45 -4.74 -2.18
C GLU A 34 -17.37 -4.89 -0.96
N VAL A 35 -17.16 -4.07 0.08
CA VAL A 35 -18.02 -4.07 1.28
C VAL A 35 -19.47 -3.73 0.92
N LYS A 36 -19.68 -2.72 0.07
CA LYS A 36 -21.04 -2.37 -0.41
C LYS A 36 -21.68 -3.55 -1.14
N ARG A 37 -20.94 -4.17 -2.07
CA ARG A 37 -21.41 -5.33 -2.84
C ARG A 37 -21.80 -6.50 -1.93
N GLN A 38 -20.96 -6.83 -0.95
CA GLN A 38 -21.25 -7.91 -0.01
C GLN A 38 -22.43 -7.59 0.92
N ALA A 39 -22.52 -6.35 1.39
CA ALA A 39 -23.62 -5.91 2.25
C ALA A 39 -24.97 -5.92 1.51
N GLU A 40 -25.00 -5.50 0.24
CA GLU A 40 -26.20 -5.55 -0.60
C GLU A 40 -26.64 -6.99 -0.93
N ALA A 41 -25.68 -7.90 -1.06
CA ALA A 41 -25.94 -9.31 -1.34
C ALA A 41 -26.28 -10.15 -0.11
N ALA A 42 -26.03 -9.65 1.11
CA ALA A 42 -26.25 -10.40 2.34
C ALA A 42 -27.75 -10.62 2.59
N THR A 43 -28.14 -11.89 2.73
CA THR A 43 -29.51 -12.34 3.00
C THR A 43 -29.63 -13.08 4.33
N SER A 44 -28.51 -13.32 5.02
CA SER A 44 -28.44 -14.08 6.27
C SER A 44 -27.49 -13.47 7.30
N PRO A 45 -27.69 -13.76 8.60
CA PRO A 45 -26.76 -13.35 9.65
C PRO A 45 -25.32 -13.86 9.43
N ASP A 46 -25.14 -15.06 8.87
CA ASP A 46 -23.81 -15.63 8.62
C ASP A 46 -23.01 -14.82 7.60
N GLU A 47 -23.68 -14.24 6.60
CA GLU A 47 -23.03 -13.37 5.61
C GLU A 47 -22.60 -12.03 6.23
N LEU A 48 -23.35 -11.52 7.21
CA LEU A 48 -22.92 -10.35 7.98
C LEU A 48 -21.66 -10.65 8.81
N TRP A 49 -21.57 -11.82 9.43
CA TRP A 49 -20.36 -12.22 10.17
C TRP A 49 -19.15 -12.43 9.25
N LYS A 50 -19.34 -13.02 8.06
CA LYS A 50 -18.27 -13.11 7.05
C LYS A 50 -17.78 -11.72 6.62
N LEU A 51 -18.67 -10.76 6.44
CA LEU A 51 -18.30 -9.38 6.11
C LEU A 51 -17.51 -8.71 7.25
N HIS A 52 -17.90 -8.95 8.50
CA HIS A 52 -17.15 -8.51 9.68
C HIS A 52 -15.72 -9.08 9.69
N ASP A 53 -15.57 -10.38 9.46
CA ASP A 53 -14.27 -11.05 9.47
C ASP A 53 -13.38 -10.57 8.33
N PHE A 54 -13.96 -10.34 7.15
CA PHE A 54 -13.28 -9.72 6.02
C PHE A 54 -12.74 -8.33 6.38
N LEU A 55 -13.57 -7.47 6.98
CA LEU A 55 -13.15 -6.12 7.40
C LEU A 55 -12.07 -6.17 8.48
N SER A 56 -12.17 -7.10 9.43
CA SER A 56 -11.19 -7.28 10.49
C SER A 56 -9.83 -7.69 9.92
N ALA A 57 -9.81 -8.65 8.99
CA ALA A 57 -8.59 -9.07 8.31
C ALA A 57 -7.98 -7.93 7.47
N ARG A 58 -8.81 -7.17 6.75
CA ARG A 58 -8.36 -6.02 5.96
C ARG A 58 -7.75 -4.91 6.80
N ARG A 59 -8.34 -4.62 7.97
CA ARG A 59 -7.78 -3.64 8.90
C ARG A 59 -6.36 -4.02 9.33
N HIS A 60 -6.18 -5.25 9.83
CA HIS A 60 -4.85 -5.72 10.25
C HIS A 60 -3.83 -5.71 9.10
N TYR A 61 -4.27 -6.05 7.90
CA TYR A 61 -3.43 -5.99 6.71
C TYR A 61 -2.97 -4.57 6.38
N LEU A 62 -3.90 -3.61 6.34
CA LEU A 62 -3.59 -2.21 6.04
C LEU A 62 -2.70 -1.57 7.12
N ASP A 63 -2.97 -1.85 8.39
CA ASP A 63 -2.19 -1.35 9.52
C ASP A 63 -0.72 -1.80 9.45
N GLY A 64 -0.47 -3.03 8.98
CA GLY A 64 0.89 -3.55 8.78
C GLY A 64 1.56 -3.11 7.48
N LYS A 65 0.77 -2.90 6.42
CA LYS A 65 1.28 -2.61 5.07
C LYS A 65 1.77 -1.19 4.91
N TYR A 66 1.04 -0.19 5.41
CA TYR A 66 1.37 1.23 5.22
C TYR A 66 2.36 1.72 6.29
N ASP A 67 3.50 1.04 6.38
CA ASP A 67 4.57 1.40 7.31
C ASP A 67 5.39 2.59 6.78
N SER A 68 5.30 3.71 7.48
CA SER A 68 5.95 4.97 7.09
C SER A 68 7.39 5.12 7.60
N ARG A 69 7.99 4.07 8.18
CA ARG A 69 9.40 4.11 8.62
C ARG A 69 10.31 4.12 7.39
N ASP A 70 11.31 4.99 7.37
CA ASP A 70 12.22 5.18 6.24
C ASP A 70 12.90 3.90 5.74
N SER A 71 13.20 2.97 6.66
CA SER A 71 13.80 1.66 6.36
C SER A 71 12.83 0.70 5.64
N MET A 72 11.53 0.93 5.77
CA MET A 72 10.46 0.08 5.21
C MET A 72 9.90 0.61 3.90
N LEU A 73 10.01 1.91 3.62
CA LEU A 73 9.38 2.58 2.47
C LEU A 73 9.65 1.87 1.12
N ILE A 74 10.87 1.41 0.88
CA ILE A 74 11.23 0.70 -0.36
C ILE A 74 10.45 -0.62 -0.50
N PHE A 75 10.29 -1.37 0.59
CA PHE A 75 9.51 -2.61 0.59
C PHE A 75 8.02 -2.33 0.43
N VAL A 76 7.50 -1.31 1.11
CA VAL A 76 6.10 -0.89 1.00
C VAL A 76 5.78 -0.47 -0.45
N PHE A 77 6.63 0.34 -1.10
CA PHE A 77 6.42 0.69 -2.50
C PHE A 77 6.47 -0.52 -3.43
N ALA A 78 7.42 -1.43 -3.23
CA ALA A 78 7.50 -2.63 -4.06
C ALA A 78 6.23 -3.49 -3.94
N GLN A 79 5.70 -3.62 -2.73
CA GLN A 79 4.45 -4.31 -2.44
C GLN A 79 3.25 -3.59 -3.07
N LEU A 80 3.14 -2.27 -2.92
CA LEU A 80 2.06 -1.47 -3.53
C LEU A 80 2.05 -1.57 -5.05
N VAL A 81 3.22 -1.62 -5.67
CA VAL A 81 3.35 -1.82 -7.12
C VAL A 81 2.96 -3.23 -7.52
N LYS A 82 3.43 -4.24 -6.78
CA LYS A 82 3.10 -5.65 -7.04
C LYS A 82 1.59 -5.90 -6.96
N GLU A 83 0.91 -5.23 -6.04
CA GLU A 83 -0.54 -5.32 -5.86
C GLU A 83 -1.34 -4.39 -6.79
N GLY A 84 -0.67 -3.54 -7.58
CA GLY A 84 -1.32 -2.64 -8.54
C GLY A 84 -1.97 -1.40 -7.92
N TRP A 85 -1.65 -1.07 -6.66
CA TRP A 85 -2.15 0.16 -6.01
C TRP A 85 -1.33 1.40 -6.38
N LEU A 86 -0.10 1.19 -6.86
CA LEU A 86 0.83 2.24 -7.24
C LEU A 86 1.54 1.83 -8.53
N GLU A 87 1.71 2.75 -9.47
CA GLU A 87 2.53 2.54 -10.66
C GLU A 87 3.97 3.01 -10.40
N ILE A 88 4.94 2.33 -11.00
CA ILE A 88 6.35 2.75 -10.89
C ILE A 88 6.58 4.17 -11.41
N GLY A 89 5.81 4.60 -12.41
CA GLY A 89 5.89 5.97 -12.94
C GLY A 89 5.51 7.04 -11.90
N GLU A 90 4.68 6.70 -10.91
CA GLU A 90 4.26 7.60 -9.84
C GLU A 90 5.37 7.83 -8.79
N LEU A 91 6.47 7.08 -8.88
CA LEU A 91 7.68 7.27 -8.07
C LEU A 91 8.73 8.13 -8.79
N ALA A 92 8.39 8.75 -9.93
CA ALA A 92 9.29 9.64 -10.64
C ALA A 92 9.74 10.81 -9.75
N GLY A 93 11.04 11.07 -9.72
CA GLY A 93 11.67 12.08 -8.85
C GLY A 93 12.32 11.50 -7.59
N LEU A 94 12.11 10.22 -7.28
CA LEU A 94 12.99 9.48 -6.38
C LEU A 94 14.35 9.22 -7.05
N SER A 95 15.38 9.04 -6.22
CA SER A 95 16.70 8.69 -6.74
C SER A 95 16.65 7.38 -7.57
N PRO A 96 17.45 7.28 -8.66
CA PRO A 96 17.41 6.11 -9.54
C PRO A 96 17.70 4.78 -8.82
N ASP A 97 18.54 4.79 -7.79
CA ASP A 97 18.85 3.61 -6.99
C ASP A 97 17.65 3.13 -6.16
N LYS A 98 16.84 4.04 -5.61
CA LYS A 98 15.60 3.71 -4.89
C LYS A 98 14.57 3.10 -5.85
N ILE A 99 14.37 3.70 -7.02
CA ILE A 99 13.47 3.18 -8.05
C ILE A 99 13.92 1.78 -8.52
N ALA A 100 15.23 1.57 -8.71
CA ALA A 100 15.77 0.27 -9.08
C ALA A 100 15.53 -0.79 -8.01
N LYS A 101 15.70 -0.46 -6.73
CA LYS A 101 15.39 -1.37 -5.60
C LYS A 101 13.92 -1.74 -5.56
N VAL A 102 13.02 -0.78 -5.72
CA VAL A 102 11.56 -1.03 -5.78
C VAL A 102 11.24 -2.00 -6.91
N LYS A 103 11.71 -1.72 -8.13
CA LYS A 103 11.50 -2.60 -9.30
C LYS A 103 12.01 -4.03 -9.07
N ALA A 104 13.21 -4.16 -8.50
CA ALA A 104 13.80 -5.48 -8.24
C ALA A 104 12.97 -6.29 -7.25
N LEU A 105 12.44 -5.65 -6.20
CA LEU A 105 11.61 -6.30 -5.18
C LEU A 105 10.19 -6.61 -5.66
N THR A 106 9.68 -5.91 -6.68
CA THR A 106 8.37 -6.23 -7.30
C THR A 106 8.38 -7.56 -8.07
N LEU A 107 9.55 -7.98 -8.58
CA LEU A 107 9.71 -9.20 -9.39
C LEU A 107 9.87 -10.48 -8.56
N VAL A 108 10.02 -10.35 -7.24
CA VAL A 108 10.13 -11.47 -6.28
C VAL A 108 8.75 -11.75 -5.71
#